data_AF-A0A7S2GBS1-F1
#
_entry.id   AF-A0A7S2GBS1-F1
#
_cell.length_a   1.000
_cell.length_b   1.000
_cell.length_c   1.000
_cell.angle_alpha   90.00
_cell.angle_beta   90.00
_cell.angle_gamma   90.00
#
_symmetry.space_group_name_H-M   'P 1'
#
loop_
_entity.id
_entity.type
_entity.pdbx_description
1 polymer ?
#
loop_
_entity_poly.entity_id
_entity_poly.type
_entity_poly.pdbx_seq_one_letter_code
_entity_poly.pdbx_strand_id
1 'polypeptide(L)'
;RLSEALVLYLKAMGLVKRAVELARTVLSELPPPPPSEGGQPGGYYSGATNANLPWFHQVGARAQQLVQWLSNQFALLLERAEQCKLSGSTGGTGDGVGTGVAGGAGSPKAEQVIYVSALQLARSAAVKELLGQHEQSLKMYQHGQLLVEALLLEPGLADHDRQVLAGYDRAFELRIGELIEQSSQTVA
;
A
#
# COMPACT_ATOMS: atom_id res chain seq x y z
N ARG A 1 -8.20 13.74 13.85
CA ARG A 1 -8.56 13.47 12.44
C ARG A 1 -7.53 14.02 11.45
N LEU A 2 -7.28 15.35 11.35
CA LEU A 2 -6.21 15.85 10.45
C LEU A 2 -4.81 15.37 10.85
N SER A 3 -4.54 15.25 12.16
CA SER A 3 -3.31 14.68 12.70
C SER A 3 -3.10 13.21 12.32
N GLU A 4 -4.14 12.38 12.40
CA GLU A 4 -4.10 10.96 11.99
C GLU A 4 -3.87 10.84 10.48
N ALA A 5 -4.61 11.62 9.67
CA ALA A 5 -4.44 11.65 8.23
C ALA A 5 -3.01 12.05 7.84
N LEU A 6 -2.44 13.07 8.49
CA LEU A 6 -1.06 13.48 8.27
C LEU A 6 -0.07 12.35 8.57
N VAL A 7 -0.22 11.68 9.71
CA VAL A 7 0.65 10.56 10.09
C VAL A 7 0.54 9.40 9.10
N LEU A 8 -0.67 9.10 8.60
CA LEU A 8 -0.87 8.10 7.54
C LEU A 8 -0.27 8.53 6.20
N TYR A 9 -0.37 9.80 5.80
CA TYR A 9 0.26 10.29 4.58
C TYR A 9 1.79 10.19 4.64
N LEU A 10 2.39 10.57 5.78
CA LEU A 10 3.82 10.39 6.03
C LEU A 10 4.22 8.91 5.93
N LYS A 11 3.40 8.01 6.49
CA LYS A 11 3.63 6.57 6.42
C LYS A 11 3.58 6.05 4.99
N ALA A 12 2.54 6.41 4.24
CA ALA A 12 2.37 6.03 2.85
C ALA A 12 3.53 6.54 1.97
N MET A 13 4.00 7.77 2.19
CA MET A 13 5.18 8.30 1.49
C MET A 13 6.44 7.47 1.78
N GLY A 14 6.63 7.02 3.02
CA GLY A 14 7.73 6.10 3.37
C GLY A 14 7.68 4.79 2.60
N LEU A 15 6.50 4.17 2.50
CA LEU A 15 6.28 2.95 1.72
C LEU A 15 6.53 3.16 0.22
N VAL A 16 5.97 4.24 -0.34
CA VAL A 16 6.15 4.59 -1.76
C VAL A 16 7.61 4.85 -2.10
N LYS A 17 8.34 5.58 -1.24
CA LYS A 17 9.77 5.82 -1.41
C LYS A 17 10.54 4.49 -1.50
N ARG A 18 10.31 3.57 -0.56
CA ARG A 18 10.96 2.25 -0.56
C ARG A 18 10.61 1.42 -1.78
N ALA A 19 9.35 1.47 -2.24
CA ALA A 19 8.92 0.81 -3.45
C ALA A 19 9.63 1.35 -4.71
N VAL A 20 9.83 2.67 -4.81
CA VAL A 20 10.60 3.29 -5.91
C VAL A 20 12.06 2.89 -5.86
N GLU A 21 12.68 2.83 -4.68
CA GLU A 21 14.07 2.38 -4.51
C GLU A 21 14.25 0.92 -4.97
N LEU A 22 13.34 0.03 -4.57
CA LEU A 22 13.35 -1.37 -5.02
C LEU A 22 13.14 -1.49 -6.53
N ALA A 23 12.18 -0.76 -7.09
CA ALA A 23 11.92 -0.79 -8.53
C ALA A 23 13.13 -0.27 -9.35
N ARG A 24 13.82 0.75 -8.85
CA ARG A 24 15.06 1.25 -9.47
C ARG A 24 16.21 0.24 -9.38
N THR A 25 16.30 -0.48 -8.26
CA THR A 25 17.28 -1.56 -8.08
C THR A 25 17.05 -2.66 -9.12
N VAL A 26 15.80 -3.11 -9.27
CA VAL A 26 15.43 -4.07 -10.32
C VAL A 26 15.79 -3.55 -11.71
N LEU A 27 15.49 -2.28 -12.01
CA LEU A 27 15.84 -1.68 -13.31
C LEU A 27 17.36 -1.62 -13.56
N SER A 28 18.17 -1.45 -12.51
CA SER A 28 19.63 -1.43 -12.63
C SER A 28 20.26 -2.81 -12.82
N GLU A 29 19.57 -3.87 -12.39
CA GLU A 29 20.01 -5.27 -12.57
C GLU A 29 19.63 -5.85 -13.93
N LEU A 30 18.75 -5.17 -14.69
CA LEU A 30 18.36 -5.64 -16.02
C LEU A 30 19.51 -5.47 -17.02
N PRO A 31 19.73 -6.47 -17.91
CA PRO A 31 20.73 -6.37 -18.94
C PRO A 31 20.44 -5.17 -19.85
N PRO A 32 21.48 -4.43 -20.29
CA PRO A 32 21.28 -3.34 -21.22
C PRO A 32 20.64 -3.86 -22.52
N PRO A 33 19.80 -3.06 -23.19
CA PRO A 33 19.27 -3.45 -24.49
C PRO A 33 20.45 -3.75 -25.43
N PRO A 34 20.34 -4.78 -26.29
CA PRO A 34 21.40 -5.10 -27.23
C PRO A 34 21.75 -3.84 -28.04
N PRO A 35 23.05 -3.55 -28.27
CA PRO A 35 23.43 -2.43 -29.09
C PRO A 35 22.74 -2.58 -30.45
N SER A 36 22.09 -1.51 -30.89
CA SER A 36 21.53 -1.42 -32.24
C SER A 36 22.69 -1.59 -33.22
N GLU A 37 22.97 -2.83 -33.65
CA GLU A 37 24.00 -3.10 -34.63
C GLU A 37 23.58 -2.46 -35.95
N GLY A 38 24.30 -1.39 -36.33
CA GLY A 38 24.29 -0.82 -37.66
C GLY A 38 23.17 0.18 -37.93
N GLY A 39 23.56 1.42 -38.22
CA GLY A 39 22.66 2.42 -38.76
C GLY A 39 22.02 1.95 -40.08
N GLN A 40 20.71 1.69 -40.05
CA GLN A 40 19.87 1.87 -41.22
C GLN A 40 18.63 2.69 -40.82
N PRO A 41 18.34 3.81 -41.50
CA PRO A 41 17.11 4.55 -41.31
C PRO A 41 15.98 3.77 -41.99
N GLY A 42 15.04 3.21 -41.22
CA GLY A 42 13.80 2.65 -41.78
C GLY A 42 13.53 1.16 -41.54
N GLY A 43 14.13 0.53 -40.53
CA GLY A 43 13.79 -0.84 -40.14
C GLY A 43 12.67 -0.88 -39.10
N TYR A 44 11.43 -1.00 -39.55
CA TYR A 44 10.25 -1.13 -38.70
C TYR A 44 10.34 -2.41 -37.84
N TYR A 45 10.44 -2.28 -36.51
CA TYR A 45 9.84 -3.27 -35.62
C TYR A 45 8.30 -3.10 -35.64
N SER A 46 7.70 -3.23 -36.82
CA SER A 46 6.24 -3.23 -37.02
C SER A 46 5.83 -4.66 -37.33
N GLY A 47 5.71 -5.47 -36.28
CA GLY A 47 5.30 -6.87 -36.43
C GLY A 47 5.48 -7.76 -35.21
N ALA A 48 6.29 -7.36 -34.22
CA ALA A 48 6.37 -8.10 -32.97
C ALA A 48 5.11 -7.81 -32.13
N THR A 49 4.15 -8.73 -32.20
CA THR A 49 3.17 -8.86 -31.11
C THR A 49 3.96 -9.00 -29.80
N ASN A 50 3.44 -8.41 -28.72
CA ASN A 50 4.06 -8.31 -27.39
C ASN A 50 4.59 -9.65 -26.81
N ALA A 51 4.28 -10.79 -27.44
CA ALA A 51 4.62 -12.14 -27.01
C ALA A 51 6.06 -12.59 -27.32
N ASN A 52 6.81 -11.91 -28.19
CA ASN A 52 8.16 -12.33 -28.61
C ASN A 52 9.30 -11.41 -28.13
N LEU A 53 8.99 -10.41 -27.30
CA LEU A 53 10.04 -9.65 -26.62
C LEU A 53 10.64 -10.51 -25.49
N PRO A 54 11.96 -10.50 -25.31
CA PRO A 54 12.57 -11.16 -24.15
C PRO A 54 11.92 -10.66 -22.86
N TRP A 55 11.65 -11.57 -21.91
CA TRP A 55 10.92 -11.27 -20.67
C TRP A 55 11.46 -10.04 -19.91
N PHE A 56 12.77 -9.79 -20.00
CA PHE A 56 13.43 -8.65 -19.37
C PHE A 56 12.99 -7.29 -19.93
N HIS A 57 12.58 -7.20 -21.21
CA HIS A 57 11.99 -5.98 -21.77
C HIS A 57 10.59 -5.71 -21.20
N GLN A 58 9.77 -6.75 -21.03
CA GLN A 58 8.44 -6.60 -20.44
C GLN A 58 8.51 -6.22 -18.96
N VAL A 59 9.44 -6.83 -18.22
CA VAL A 59 9.73 -6.47 -16.82
C VAL A 59 10.26 -5.05 -16.72
N GLY A 60 11.19 -4.65 -17.60
CA GLY A 60 11.71 -3.28 -17.65
C GLY A 60 10.62 -2.24 -17.91
N ALA A 61 9.77 -2.46 -18.91
CA ALA A 61 8.65 -1.57 -19.22
C ALA A 61 7.65 -1.48 -18.06
N ARG A 62 7.31 -2.61 -17.43
CA ARG A 62 6.40 -2.64 -16.28
C ARG A 62 7.00 -1.94 -15.06
N ALA A 63 8.28 -2.16 -14.78
CA ALA A 63 8.98 -1.51 -13.67
C ALA A 63 9.06 0.01 -13.89
N GLN A 64 9.33 0.48 -15.12
CA GLN A 64 9.28 1.91 -15.46
C GLN A 64 7.88 2.50 -15.25
N GLN A 65 6.83 1.82 -15.72
CA GLN A 65 5.44 2.25 -15.50
C GLN A 65 5.12 2.34 -13.99
N LEU A 66 5.55 1.36 -13.20
CA LEU A 66 5.37 1.37 -11.75
C LEU A 66 6.12 2.52 -11.08
N VAL A 67 7.37 2.78 -11.46
CA VAL A 67 8.14 3.93 -10.95
C VAL A 67 7.44 5.24 -11.25
N GLN A 68 6.93 5.42 -12.48
CA GLN A 68 6.21 6.62 -12.86
C GLN A 68 4.92 6.77 -12.03
N TRP A 69 4.15 5.70 -11.91
CA TRP A 69 2.91 5.70 -11.13
C TRP A 69 3.16 6.01 -9.65
N LEU A 70 4.16 5.36 -9.03
CA LEU A 70 4.56 5.59 -7.64
C LEU A 70 5.04 7.02 -7.41
N SER A 71 5.78 7.60 -8.37
CA SER A 71 6.23 8.99 -8.29
C SER A 71 5.04 9.97 -8.28
N ASN A 72 4.02 9.71 -9.11
CA ASN A 72 2.78 10.50 -9.11
C ASN A 72 2.02 10.35 -7.78
N GLN A 73 1.97 9.14 -7.21
CA GLN A 73 1.36 8.92 -5.89
C GLN A 73 2.11 9.66 -4.78
N PHE A 74 3.45 9.66 -4.82
CA PHE A 74 4.25 10.40 -3.85
C PHE A 74 3.94 11.90 -3.88
N ALA A 75 3.86 12.49 -5.07
CA ALA A 75 3.52 13.91 -5.23
C ALA A 75 2.13 14.23 -4.66
N LEU A 76 1.13 13.39 -4.95
CA LEU A 76 -0.23 13.56 -4.41
C LEU A 76 -0.27 13.45 -2.88
N LEU A 77 0.45 12.47 -2.30
CA LEU A 77 0.53 12.28 -0.85
C LEU A 77 1.21 13.47 -0.17
N LEU A 78 2.27 14.01 -0.79
CA LEU A 78 2.97 15.19 -0.30
C LEU A 78 2.05 16.41 -0.27
N GLU A 79 1.32 16.67 -1.37
CA GLU A 79 0.35 17.77 -1.45
C GLU A 79 -0.71 17.66 -0.35
N ARG A 80 -1.29 16.47 -0.14
CA ARG A 80 -2.30 16.24 0.91
C ARG A 80 -1.72 16.37 2.32
N ALA A 81 -0.48 15.95 2.53
CA ALA A 81 0.21 16.13 3.80
C ALA A 81 0.45 17.62 4.11
N GLU A 82 0.84 18.41 3.11
CA GLU A 82 0.98 19.86 3.22
C GLU A 82 -0.35 20.55 3.53
N GLN A 83 -1.43 20.16 2.84
CA GLN A 83 -2.78 20.65 3.14
C GLN A 83 -3.17 20.38 4.60
N CYS A 84 -2.90 19.17 5.12
CA CYS A 84 -3.17 18.83 6.52
C CYS A 84 -2.38 19.71 7.51
N LYS A 85 -1.12 20.06 7.17
CA LYS A 85 -0.29 20.96 7.99
C LYS A 85 -0.83 22.39 7.99
N LEU A 86 -1.20 22.90 6.82
CA LEU A 86 -1.72 24.26 6.67
C LEU A 86 -3.06 24.43 7.40
N SER A 87 -4.00 23.50 7.21
CA SER A 87 -5.30 23.53 7.90
C SER A 87 -5.19 23.36 9.43
N GLY A 88 -4.10 22.77 9.92
CA GLY A 88 -3.81 22.72 11.36
C GLY A 88 -3.28 24.05 11.93
N SER A 89 -2.68 24.90 11.09
CA SER A 89 -2.09 26.18 11.50
C SER A 89 -3.07 27.35 11.47
N THR A 90 -4.15 27.28 10.68
CA THR A 90 -5.10 28.40 10.50
C THR A 90 -6.16 28.53 11.60
N GLY A 91 -6.15 27.66 12.62
CA GLY A 91 -7.12 27.66 13.74
C GLY A 91 -6.65 28.33 15.04
N GLY A 92 -5.47 28.97 15.05
CA GLY A 92 -4.77 29.45 16.25
C GLY A 92 -4.96 30.92 16.62
N THR A 93 -6.16 31.49 16.46
CA THR A 93 -6.51 32.82 16.99
C THR A 93 -7.88 32.75 17.65
N GLY A 94 -7.88 32.39 18.94
CA GLY A 94 -9.06 32.34 19.78
C GLY A 94 -8.64 32.14 21.24
N ASP A 95 -8.49 33.25 21.97
CA ASP A 95 -8.28 33.29 23.42
C ASP A 95 -9.37 32.50 24.17
N GLY A 96 -8.97 31.73 25.19
CA GLY A 96 -9.92 31.11 26.12
C GLY A 96 -9.40 29.94 26.95
N VAL A 97 -8.68 30.26 28.02
CA VAL A 97 -8.55 29.55 29.32
C VAL A 97 -9.07 28.10 29.42
N GLY A 98 -8.17 27.17 29.74
CA GLY A 98 -8.49 25.79 30.14
C GLY A 98 -7.31 25.08 30.81
N THR A 99 -7.16 25.29 32.12
CA THR A 99 -6.38 24.48 33.07
C THR A 99 -6.66 22.97 32.95
N GLY A 100 -5.61 22.15 32.98
CA GLY A 100 -5.74 20.76 33.45
C GLY A 100 -4.97 19.70 32.65
N VAL A 101 -3.94 19.16 33.31
CA VAL A 101 -3.34 17.84 33.09
C VAL A 101 -2.50 17.68 31.81
N ALA A 102 -1.21 17.99 31.96
CA ALA A 102 -0.15 17.36 31.19
C ALA A 102 -0.13 15.86 31.49
N GLY A 103 -0.86 15.09 30.68
CA GLY A 103 -0.96 13.64 30.77
C GLY A 103 -1.11 13.02 29.38
N GLY A 104 0.01 12.85 28.68
CA GLY A 104 0.26 11.70 27.81
C GLY A 104 -0.71 11.38 26.66
N ALA A 105 -1.49 12.32 26.12
CA ALA A 105 -2.20 12.09 24.87
C ALA A 105 -1.23 12.26 23.68
N GLY A 106 -0.30 11.31 23.55
CA GLY A 106 0.66 11.24 22.46
C GLY A 106 -0.06 11.19 21.11
N SER A 107 0.46 11.93 20.13
CA SER A 107 -0.01 11.85 18.74
C SER A 107 -0.20 10.40 18.30
N PRO A 108 -1.32 10.03 17.65
CA PRO A 108 -1.59 8.65 17.27
C PRO A 108 -0.47 8.12 16.38
N LYS A 109 0.14 7.02 16.79
CA LYS A 109 1.17 6.34 15.99
C LYS A 109 0.52 5.75 14.75
N ALA A 110 1.16 5.89 13.59
CA ALA A 110 0.63 5.39 12.32
C ALA A 110 0.28 3.90 12.41
N GLU A 111 1.14 3.14 13.08
CA GLU A 111 1.06 1.70 13.25
C GLU A 111 -0.20 1.31 14.00
N GLN A 112 -0.55 2.05 15.06
CA GLN A 112 -1.77 1.82 15.82
C GLN A 112 -3.02 2.09 14.98
N VAL A 113 -3.01 3.17 14.19
CA VAL A 113 -4.13 3.52 13.30
C VAL A 113 -4.33 2.44 12.24
N ILE A 114 -3.25 1.96 11.63
CA ILE A 114 -3.26 0.89 10.63
C ILE A 114 -3.77 -0.41 11.25
N TYR A 115 -3.30 -0.78 12.43
CA TYR A 115 -3.74 -1.98 13.16
C TYR A 115 -5.25 -1.96 13.43
N VAL A 116 -5.74 -0.85 13.98
CA VAL A 116 -7.18 -0.69 14.25
C VAL A 116 -7.99 -0.76 12.95
N SER A 117 -7.52 -0.12 11.87
CA SER A 117 -8.16 -0.17 10.56
C SER A 117 -8.24 -1.58 9.99
N ALA A 118 -7.16 -2.37 10.10
CA ALA A 118 -7.13 -3.76 9.66
C ALA A 118 -8.19 -4.61 10.37
N LEU A 119 -8.31 -4.48 11.70
CA LEU A 119 -9.31 -5.21 12.47
C LEU A 119 -10.74 -4.75 12.19
N GLN A 120 -10.93 -3.45 11.93
CA GLN A 120 -12.25 -2.93 11.51
C GLN A 120 -12.66 -3.50 10.16
N LEU A 121 -11.73 -3.56 9.19
CA LEU A 121 -11.96 -4.20 7.89
C LEU A 121 -12.36 -5.66 8.06
N ALA A 122 -11.65 -6.44 8.88
CA ALA A 122 -11.99 -7.83 9.15
C ALA A 122 -13.41 -7.98 9.73
N ARG A 123 -13.76 -7.15 10.73
CA ARG A 123 -15.10 -7.18 11.34
C ARG A 123 -16.19 -6.84 10.33
N SER A 124 -15.99 -5.81 9.51
CA SER A 124 -16.93 -5.44 8.48
C SER A 124 -17.02 -6.49 7.37
N ALA A 125 -15.90 -7.13 7.01
CA ALA A 125 -15.85 -8.24 6.06
C ALA A 125 -16.68 -9.44 6.57
N ALA A 126 -16.55 -9.79 7.85
CA ALA A 126 -17.35 -10.84 8.48
C ALA A 126 -18.85 -10.52 8.44
N VAL A 127 -19.25 -9.27 8.69
CA VAL A 127 -20.65 -8.84 8.53
C VAL A 127 -21.11 -8.98 7.09
N LYS A 128 -20.31 -8.56 6.11
CA LYS A 128 -20.63 -8.68 4.68
C LYS A 128 -20.81 -10.12 4.25
N GLU A 129 -19.96 -10.99 4.77
CA GLU A 129 -20.02 -12.42 4.56
C GLU A 129 -21.30 -13.04 5.10
N LEU A 130 -21.70 -12.70 6.33
CA LEU A 130 -22.98 -13.17 6.92
C LEU A 130 -24.20 -12.71 6.11
N LEU A 131 -24.09 -11.60 5.39
CA LEU A 131 -25.14 -11.07 4.51
C LEU A 131 -25.07 -11.66 3.08
N GLY A 132 -24.21 -12.65 2.82
CA GLY A 132 -24.02 -13.26 1.50
C GLY A 132 -23.27 -12.39 0.49
N GLN A 133 -22.69 -11.26 0.92
CA GLN A 133 -21.94 -10.33 0.07
C GLN A 133 -20.48 -10.77 -0.05
N HIS A 134 -20.25 -11.99 -0.54
CA HIS A 134 -18.96 -12.67 -0.53
C HIS A 134 -17.86 -11.90 -1.28
N GLU A 135 -18.15 -11.32 -2.44
CA GLU A 135 -17.16 -10.53 -3.20
C GLU A 135 -16.69 -9.29 -2.43
N GLN A 136 -17.62 -8.59 -1.75
CA GLN A 136 -17.25 -7.43 -0.92
C GLN A 136 -16.46 -7.87 0.30
N SER A 137 -16.88 -8.95 0.95
CA SER A 137 -16.16 -9.52 2.09
C SER A 137 -14.72 -9.89 1.73
N LEU A 138 -14.53 -10.61 0.61
CA LEU A 138 -13.22 -11.00 0.10
C LEU A 138 -12.29 -9.79 -0.09
N LYS A 139 -12.77 -8.74 -0.77
CA LYS A 139 -11.99 -7.50 -0.97
C LYS A 139 -11.62 -6.84 0.36
N MET A 140 -12.50 -6.87 1.36
CA MET A 140 -12.24 -6.28 2.67
C MET A 140 -11.24 -7.10 3.49
N TYR A 141 -11.30 -8.44 3.45
CA TYR A 141 -10.29 -9.29 4.08
C TYR A 141 -8.92 -9.10 3.42
N GLN A 142 -8.84 -9.08 2.08
CA GLN A 142 -7.59 -8.82 1.35
C GLN A 142 -6.99 -7.46 1.73
N HIS A 143 -7.82 -6.42 1.84
CA HIS A 143 -7.35 -5.11 2.28
C HIS A 143 -6.89 -5.12 3.75
N GLY A 144 -7.61 -5.80 4.64
CA GLY A 144 -7.19 -5.98 6.03
C GLY A 144 -5.84 -6.70 6.14
N GLN A 145 -5.63 -7.74 5.33
CA GLN A 145 -4.37 -8.48 5.26
C GLN A 145 -3.20 -7.57 4.83
N LEU A 146 -3.37 -6.80 3.75
CA LEU A 146 -2.35 -5.86 3.27
C LEU A 146 -1.90 -4.87 4.36
N LEU A 147 -2.83 -4.42 5.22
CA LEU A 147 -2.50 -3.54 6.33
C LEU A 147 -1.71 -4.26 7.42
N VAL A 148 -2.02 -5.53 7.72
CA VAL A 148 -1.24 -6.35 8.67
C VAL A 148 0.16 -6.65 8.12
N GLU A 149 0.27 -7.03 6.85
CA GLU A 149 1.56 -7.25 6.18
C GLU A 149 2.43 -5.98 6.21
N ALA A 150 1.83 -4.81 5.97
CA ALA A 150 2.53 -3.54 6.08
C ALA A 150 3.10 -3.32 7.48
N LEU A 151 2.36 -3.69 8.54
CA LEU A 151 2.86 -3.62 9.92
C LEU A 151 3.98 -4.63 10.19
N LEU A 152 3.92 -5.83 9.62
CA LEU A 152 4.96 -6.86 9.77
C LEU A 152 6.31 -6.45 9.16
N LEU A 153 6.28 -5.55 8.16
CA LEU A 153 7.47 -4.97 7.52
C LEU A 153 8.12 -3.83 8.34
N GLU A 154 7.54 -3.45 9.47
CA GLU A 154 8.04 -2.34 10.27
C GLU A 154 9.38 -2.64 10.96
N PRO A 155 10.40 -1.78 10.75
CA PRO A 155 11.65 -1.91 11.47
C PRO A 155 11.44 -1.58 12.95
N GLY A 156 11.86 -2.47 13.84
CA GLY A 156 11.74 -2.27 15.28
C GLY A 156 10.39 -2.66 15.88
N LEU A 157 9.55 -3.38 15.15
CA LEU A 157 8.37 -4.05 15.72
C LEU A 157 8.80 -5.06 16.78
N ALA A 158 8.24 -4.97 17.98
CA ALA A 158 8.54 -5.88 19.09
C ALA A 158 8.16 -7.33 18.74
N ASP A 159 8.92 -8.30 19.24
CA ASP A 159 8.71 -9.72 18.92
C ASP A 159 7.32 -10.22 19.32
N HIS A 160 6.80 -9.74 20.45
CA HIS A 160 5.44 -10.05 20.88
C HIS A 160 4.40 -9.54 19.88
N ASP A 161 4.49 -8.27 19.49
CA ASP A 161 3.57 -7.66 18.53
C ASP A 161 3.67 -8.34 17.16
N ARG A 162 4.89 -8.74 16.75
CA ARG A 162 5.13 -9.52 15.54
C ARG A 162 4.41 -10.87 15.57
N GLN A 163 4.47 -11.59 16.69
CA GLN A 163 3.75 -12.87 16.83
C GLN A 163 2.24 -12.67 16.75
N VAL A 164 1.70 -11.63 17.39
CA VAL A 164 0.27 -11.30 17.32
C VAL A 164 -0.15 -10.97 15.88
N LEU A 165 0.61 -10.12 15.19
CA LEU A 165 0.32 -9.73 13.81
C LEU A 165 0.44 -10.93 12.84
N ALA A 166 1.43 -11.81 13.03
CA ALA A 166 1.55 -13.04 12.25
C ALA A 166 0.34 -13.99 12.46
N GLY A 167 -0.21 -14.02 13.67
CA GLY A 167 -1.46 -14.73 13.96
C GLY A 167 -2.64 -14.16 13.17
N TYR A 168 -2.77 -12.83 13.11
CA TYR A 168 -3.80 -12.18 12.30
C TYR A 168 -3.62 -12.40 10.81
N ASP A 169 -2.39 -12.27 10.29
CA ASP A 169 -2.07 -12.50 8.88
C ASP A 169 -2.51 -13.90 8.44
N ARG A 170 -2.13 -14.93 9.22
CA ARG A 170 -2.56 -16.31 8.98
C ARG A 170 -4.08 -16.49 9.03
N ALA A 171 -4.76 -15.79 9.94
CA ALA A 171 -6.22 -15.85 10.03
C ALA A 171 -6.89 -15.21 8.80
N PHE A 172 -6.35 -14.10 8.27
CA PHE A 172 -6.79 -13.52 7.01
C PHE A 172 -6.57 -14.48 5.85
N GLU A 173 -5.37 -15.05 5.72
CA GLU A 173 -5.01 -15.99 4.65
C GLU A 173 -5.98 -17.19 4.61
N LEU A 174 -6.23 -17.83 5.76
CA LEU A 174 -7.17 -18.94 5.87
C LEU A 174 -8.57 -18.53 5.42
N ARG A 175 -9.09 -17.40 5.90
CA ARG A 175 -10.47 -16.99 5.57
C ARG A 175 -10.63 -16.57 4.11
N ILE A 176 -9.61 -15.92 3.54
CA ILE A 176 -9.56 -15.57 2.12
C ILE A 176 -9.59 -16.84 1.27
N GLY A 177 -8.80 -17.86 1.63
CA GLY A 177 -8.79 -19.16 0.96
C GLY A 177 -10.17 -19.82 0.96
N GLU A 178 -10.79 -19.92 2.13
CA GLU A 178 -12.14 -20.50 2.28
C GLU A 178 -13.19 -19.79 1.43
N LEU A 179 -13.17 -18.45 1.38
CA LEU A 179 -14.10 -17.66 0.57
C LEU A 179 -13.92 -17.89 -0.93
N ILE A 180 -12.67 -18.00 -1.39
CA ILE A 180 -12.35 -18.27 -2.79
C ILE A 180 -12.86 -19.67 -3.18
N GLU A 181 -12.65 -20.68 -2.33
CA GLU A 181 -13.15 -22.03 -2.55
C GLU A 181 -14.68 -22.08 -2.62
N GLN A 182 -15.37 -21.43 -1.69
CA GLN A 182 -16.85 -21.35 -1.68
C GLN A 182 -17.39 -20.67 -2.94
N SER A 183 -16.74 -19.59 -3.39
CA SER A 183 -17.13 -18.90 -4.64
C SER A 183 -16.95 -19.79 -5.87
N SER A 184 -15.99 -20.70 -5.85
CA SER A 184 -15.72 -21.64 -6.95
C SER A 184 -16.75 -22.77 -7.03
N GLN A 185 -17.29 -23.20 -5.88
CA GLN A 185 -18.28 -24.29 -5.80
C GLN A 185 -19.72 -23.87 -6.14
N THR A 186 -20.02 -22.57 -6.13
CA THR A 186 -21.39 -22.06 -6.39
C THR A 186 -21.71 -21.94 -7.90
N VAL A 187 -20.73 -22.17 -8.77
CA VAL A 187 -20.83 -22.00 -10.23
C VAL A 187 -20.92 -23.35 -10.98
N ALA A 188 -20.88 -24.48 -10.27
CA ALA A 188 -21.04 -25.84 -10.80
C ALA A 188 -22.45 -26.39 -10.53
#